data_AF-A0A0R2TMA3-F1
#
_entry.id   AF-A0A0R2TMA3-F1
#
_cell.length_a   1.000
_cell.length_b   1.000
_cell.length_c   1.000
_cell.angle_alpha   90.00
_cell.angle_beta   90.00
_cell.angle_gamma   90.00
#
_symmetry.space_group_name_H-M   'P 1'
#
loop_
_entity.id
_entity.type
_entity.pdbx_description
1 polymer ?
#
loop_
_entity_poly.entity_id
_entity_poly.type
_entity_poly.pdbx_seq_one_letter_code
_entity_poly.pdbx_strand_id
1 'polypeptide(L)' 'MDEDSVTKIRQLNDHARCNFADCQIVLTRAVQKLENLDCLFTQIQQFDVFTQANDPYGEHDFGSLRFAGETIFW' A
#
# COMPACT_ATOMS: atom_id res chain seq x y z
N MET A 1 6.06 -18.10 -11.05
CA MET A 1 4.87 -17.38 -11.53
C MET A 1 5.25 -16.78 -12.86
N ASP A 2 4.42 -16.87 -13.89
CA ASP A 2 4.74 -16.28 -15.19
C ASP A 2 4.67 -14.75 -15.09
N GLU A 3 5.52 -14.04 -15.84
CA GLU A 3 5.70 -12.58 -15.79
C GLU A 3 4.38 -11.81 -16.04
N ASP A 4 3.49 -12.39 -16.85
CA ASP A 4 2.14 -11.87 -17.11
C ASP A 4 1.26 -11.87 -15.86
N SER A 5 1.43 -12.85 -14.97
CA SER A 5 0.65 -12.94 -13.72
C SER A 5 1.07 -11.85 -12.74
N VAL A 6 2.37 -11.63 -12.58
CA VAL A 6 2.93 -10.59 -11.69
C VAL A 6 2.50 -9.20 -12.16
N THR A 7 2.56 -8.93 -13.46
CA THR A 7 2.14 -7.64 -14.03
C THR A 7 0.67 -7.36 -13.76
N LYS A 8 -0.19 -8.39 -13.88
CA LYS A 8 -1.63 -8.26 -13.61
C LYS A 8 -1.91 -8.04 -12.13
N ILE A 9 -1.23 -8.74 -11.23
CA ILE A 9 -1.34 -8.55 -9.78
C ILE A 9 -0.93 -7.12 -9.41
N ARG A 10 0.21 -6.65 -9.92
CA ARG A 10 0.68 -5.27 -9.73
C ARG A 10 -0.36 -4.24 -10.13
N GLN A 11 -0.95 -4.38 -11.31
CA GLN A 11 -1.99 -3.45 -11.78
C GLN A 11 -3.21 -3.42 -10.88
N LEU A 12 -3.64 -4.57 -10.36
CA LEU A 12 -4.78 -4.65 -9.44
C LEU A 12 -4.45 -4.01 -8.09
N ASN A 13 -3.25 -4.26 -7.56
CA ASN A 13 -2.82 -3.70 -6.29
C ASN A 13 -2.60 -2.18 -6.38
N ASP A 14 -2.00 -1.68 -7.45
CA ASP A 14 -1.87 -0.24 -7.69
C ASP A 14 -3.24 0.43 -7.87
N HIS A 15 -4.18 -0.21 -8.58
CA HIS A 15 -5.54 0.32 -8.70
C HIS A 15 -6.24 0.41 -7.33
N ALA A 16 -6.15 -0.63 -6.52
CA ALA A 16 -6.72 -0.66 -5.18
C ALA A 16 -6.08 0.42 -4.27
N ARG A 17 -4.75 0.54 -4.28
CA ARG A 17 -4.00 1.50 -3.44
C ARG A 17 -4.23 2.95 -3.87
N CYS A 18 -4.21 3.23 -5.16
CA CYS A 18 -4.34 4.59 -5.70
C CYS A 18 -5.77 5.11 -5.66
N ASN A 19 -6.76 4.26 -5.96
CA ASN A 19 -8.15 4.68 -6.10
C ASN A 19 -9.02 4.32 -4.91
N PHE A 20 -8.56 3.41 -4.03
CA PHE A 20 -9.39 2.82 -2.97
C PHE A 20 -10.74 2.30 -3.49
N ALA A 21 -10.72 1.82 -4.73
CA ALA A 21 -11.86 1.31 -5.47
C ALA A 21 -11.69 -0.20 -5.67
N ASP A 22 -12.81 -0.92 -5.71
CA ASP A 22 -12.84 -2.38 -5.90
C ASP A 22 -12.07 -3.18 -4.84
N CYS A 23 -11.80 -2.55 -3.69
CA CYS A 23 -11.11 -3.14 -2.54
C CYS A 23 -11.80 -2.77 -1.23
N GLN A 24 -11.50 -3.51 -0.16
CA GLN A 24 -11.91 -3.17 1.19
C GLN A 24 -10.71 -2.69 2.00
N ILE A 25 -10.78 -1.46 2.52
CA ILE A 25 -9.78 -0.95 3.46
C ILE A 25 -10.20 -1.36 4.88
N VAL A 26 -9.32 -2.07 5.57
CA VAL A 26 -9.51 -2.42 6.98
C VAL A 26 -8.40 -1.78 7.79
N LEU A 27 -8.79 -0.88 8.71
CA LEU A 27 -7.84 -0.20 9.59
C LEU A 27 -7.78 -0.91 10.93
N THR A 28 -6.58 -1.21 11.41
CA THR A 28 -6.40 -1.68 12.78
C THR A 28 -6.72 -0.57 13.78
N ARG A 29 -7.10 -0.93 15.00
CA ARG A 29 -7.48 0.03 16.05
C ARG A 29 -6.37 1.05 16.36
N ALA A 30 -5.10 0.68 16.19
CA ALA A 30 -3.98 1.59 16.38
C ALA A 30 -3.93 2.65 15.26
N VAL A 31 -4.07 2.22 14.01
CA VAL A 31 -4.11 3.12 12.84
C VAL A 31 -5.32 4.05 12.92
N GLN A 32 -6.50 3.56 13.31
CA GLN A 32 -7.71 4.38 13.51
C GLN A 32 -7.55 5.50 14.55
N LYS A 33 -6.60 5.36 15.48
CA LYS A 33 -6.32 6.38 16.51
C LYS A 33 -5.31 7.42 16.06
N LEU A 34 -4.67 7.24 14.89
CA LEU A 34 -3.76 8.23 14.35
C LEU A 34 -4.52 9.50 13.97
N GLU A 35 -3.91 10.64 14.26
CA GLU A 35 -4.38 11.90 13.73
C GLU A 35 -4.05 11.99 12.23
N ASN A 36 -4.92 12.64 11.45
CA ASN A 36 -4.72 12.89 10.01
C ASN A 36 -4.68 11.62 9.13
N LEU A 37 -5.65 10.71 9.30
CA LEU A 37 -5.82 9.53 8.42
C LEU A 37 -5.85 9.89 6.93
N ASP A 38 -6.44 11.03 6.54
CA ASP A 38 -6.48 11.46 5.14
C ASP A 38 -5.07 11.70 4.56
N CYS A 39 -4.14 12.20 5.39
CA CYS A 39 -2.74 12.38 5.01
C CYS A 39 -2.03 11.03 4.87
N LEU A 40 -2.32 10.07 5.76
CA LEU A 40 -1.83 8.70 5.63
C LEU A 40 -2.32 8.07 4.32
N PHE A 41 -3.61 8.17 4.01
CA PHE A 41 -4.16 7.65 2.76
C PHE A 41 -3.56 8.31 1.53
N THR A 42 -3.36 9.63 1.55
CA THR A 42 -2.69 10.35 0.46
C THR A 42 -1.26 9.85 0.25
N GLN A 43 -0.51 9.61 1.34
CA GLN A 43 0.83 9.03 1.23
C GLN A 43 0.81 7.60 0.70
N ILE A 44 -0.16 6.79 1.13
CA ILE A 44 -0.36 5.44 0.58
C ILE A 44 -0.65 5.52 -0.92
N GLN A 45 -1.50 6.43 -1.41
CA GLN A 45 -1.79 6.61 -2.84
C GLN A 45 -0.56 7.06 -3.65
N GLN A 46 0.27 7.92 -3.08
CA GLN A 46 1.47 8.45 -3.74
C GLN A 46 2.72 7.59 -3.54
N PHE A 47 2.61 6.47 -2.82
CA PHE A 47 3.74 5.61 -2.56
C PHE A 47 4.26 4.96 -3.85
N ASP A 48 5.53 5.19 -4.15
CA ASP A 48 6.22 4.66 -5.34
C ASP A 48 7.61 4.08 -5.00
N VAL A 49 7.88 3.90 -3.70
CA VAL A 49 9.18 3.40 -3.21
C VAL A 49 9.13 1.88 -3.04
N PHE A 50 8.85 1.19 -4.13
CA PHE A 50 8.95 -0.27 -4.22
C PHE A 50 10.41 -0.64 -4.53
N THR A 51 11.02 -1.37 -3.60
CA THR A 51 12.40 -1.81 -3.64
C THR A 51 12.45 -3.32 -3.47
N GLN A 52 13.55 -3.96 -3.84
CA GLN A 52 13.68 -5.41 -3.64
C GLN A 52 13.58 -5.84 -2.17
N ALA A 53 13.74 -4.93 -1.21
CA ALA A 53 13.64 -5.22 0.22
C ALA A 53 12.21 -5.28 0.75
N ASN A 54 11.27 -4.52 0.15
CA ASN A 54 9.87 -4.48 0.57
C ASN A 54 8.91 -5.13 -0.45
N ASP A 55 9.34 -5.28 -1.70
CA ASP A 55 8.57 -5.92 -2.76
C ASP A 55 9.48 -6.83 -3.62
N PRO A 56 9.85 -8.02 -3.10
CA PRO A 56 10.75 -8.94 -3.79
C PRO A 56 10.12 -9.57 -5.05
N TYR A 57 8.79 -9.57 -5.14
CA TYR A 57 8.05 -10.17 -6.25
C TYR A 57 7.55 -9.14 -7.27
N GLY A 58 7.64 -7.84 -6.97
CA GLY A 58 7.18 -6.79 -7.87
C GLY A 58 5.66 -6.76 -7.97
N GLU A 59 4.95 -7.20 -6.94
CA GLU A 59 3.49 -7.35 -6.95
C GLU A 59 2.79 -6.14 -6.35
N HIS A 60 3.53 -5.25 -5.67
CA HIS A 60 3.00 -4.07 -4.98
C HIS A 60 1.91 -4.43 -3.94
N ASP A 61 1.93 -5.65 -3.42
CA ASP A 61 0.94 -6.20 -2.48
C ASP A 61 1.22 -5.82 -1.03
N PHE A 62 2.49 -5.53 -0.70
CA PHE A 62 2.94 -5.13 0.62
C PHE A 62 3.78 -3.86 0.56
N GLY A 63 3.50 -2.92 1.46
CA GLY A 63 4.27 -1.69 1.58
C GLY A 63 4.51 -1.24 3.00
N SER A 64 5.50 -0.36 3.16
CA SER A 64 5.75 0.29 4.45
C SER A 64 6.16 1.74 4.27
N LEU A 65 5.67 2.60 5.16
CA LEU A 65 6.01 4.02 5.18
C LEU A 65 6.11 4.53 6.61
N ARG A 66 6.81 5.64 6.80
CA ARG A 66 6.86 6.33 8.09
C ARG A 66 5.83 7.45 8.15
N PHE A 67 4.94 7.39 9.13
CA PHE A 67 3.90 8.38 9.37
C PHE A 67 3.79 8.71 10.86
N ALA A 68 3.81 10.00 11.21
CA ALA A 68 3.69 10.47 12.59
C ALA A 68 4.67 9.81 13.60
N GLY A 69 5.88 9.45 13.15
CA GLY A 69 6.89 8.78 13.97
C GLY A 69 6.75 7.25 14.03
N GLU A 70 5.63 6.71 13.54
CA GLU A 70 5.35 5.28 13.47
C GLU A 70 5.65 4.70 12.09
N THR A 71 5.87 3.39 12.02
CA THR A 71 5.96 2.66 10.75
C THR A 71 4.64 1.98 10.47
N ILE A 72 4.01 2.35 9.36
CA ILE A 72 2.72 1.80 8.92
C ILE A 72 2.99 0.80 7.82
N PHE A 73 2.32 -0.35 7.92
CA PHE A 73 2.33 -1.42 6.94
C PHE A 73 0.93 -1.55 6.34
N TRP A 74 0.87 -1.85 5.05
CA TRP A 74 -0.36 -2.20 4.35
C TRP A 74 -0.12 -3.38 3.43
#